data_AF-A0A7Y2Q027-F1
#
_entry.id   AF-A0A7Y2Q027-F1
#
_cell.length_a   1.000
_cell.length_b   1.000
_cell.length_c   1.000
_cell.angle_alpha   90.00
_cell.angle_beta   90.00
_cell.angle_gamma   90.00
#
_symmetry.space_group_name_H-M   'P 1'
#
loop_
_entity.id
_entity.type
_entity.pdbx_description
1 polymer ?
#
loop_
_entity_poly.entity_id
_entity_poly.type
_entity_poly.pdbx_seq_one_letter_code
_entity_poly.pdbx_strand_id
1 'polypeptide(L)'
;MDYHDHPRTAAEWQQRRRMQDRYLAERSSRRERVTLPDGRRVIRLMPEWGVTWPLWESFTDAHLLDAADLGLSDELSEALRAWNAEWNDRSETEPLRDRAAWLAEGRRLHAALQAEVAAFAEVRPEFGGEGEP
;
A
#
# COMPACT_ATOMS: atom_id res chain seq x y z
N MET A 1 12.04 -13.25 10.06
CA MET A 1 11.95 -12.01 9.30
C MET A 1 12.31 -10.87 10.22
N ASP A 2 13.32 -10.11 9.83
CA ASP A 2 13.79 -8.87 10.44
C ASP A 2 13.01 -7.68 9.83
N TYR A 3 12.97 -6.52 10.50
CA TYR A 3 12.53 -5.26 9.90
C TYR A 3 13.38 -4.85 8.68
N HIS A 4 14.59 -5.37 8.53
CA HIS A 4 15.44 -5.10 7.37
C HIS A 4 15.26 -6.06 6.19
N ASP A 5 14.48 -7.14 6.34
CA ASP A 5 14.24 -8.11 5.26
C ASP A 5 13.20 -7.58 4.27
N HIS A 6 13.47 -7.73 2.96
CA HIS A 6 12.51 -7.42 1.89
C HIS A 6 11.63 -8.65 1.58
N PRO A 7 10.30 -8.58 1.75
CA PRO A 7 9.40 -9.69 1.43
C PRO A 7 9.37 -9.97 -0.06
N ARG A 8 9.43 -11.25 -0.46
CA ARG A 8 9.42 -11.70 -1.86
C ARG A 8 8.22 -12.57 -2.21
N THR A 9 7.52 -13.09 -1.21
CA THR A 9 6.35 -13.95 -1.38
C THR A 9 5.13 -13.39 -0.65
N ALA A 10 3.94 -13.82 -1.05
CA ALA A 10 2.70 -13.45 -0.35
C ALA A 10 2.74 -13.80 1.15
N ALA A 11 3.31 -14.96 1.51
CA ALA A 11 3.45 -15.39 2.91
C ALA A 11 4.41 -14.48 3.70
N GLU A 12 5.52 -14.09 3.08
CA GLU A 12 6.46 -13.13 3.65
C GLU A 12 5.79 -11.75 3.84
N TRP A 13 4.99 -11.29 2.87
CA TRP A 13 4.22 -10.05 3.00
C TRP A 13 3.19 -10.10 4.12
N GLN A 14 2.50 -11.24 4.30
CA GLN A 14 1.58 -11.42 5.43
C GLN A 14 2.31 -11.37 6.78
N GLN A 15 3.48 -12.03 6.88
CA GLN A 15 4.31 -11.97 8.08
C GLN A 15 4.79 -10.53 8.34
N ARG A 16 5.27 -9.84 7.30
CA ARG A 16 5.72 -8.45 7.35
C ARG A 16 4.62 -7.53 7.85
N ARG A 17 3.40 -7.65 7.29
CA ARG A 17 2.23 -6.89 7.71
C ARG A 17 1.96 -7.06 9.20
N ARG A 18 1.90 -8.30 9.69
CA ARG A 18 1.64 -8.58 11.13
C ARG A 18 2.72 -7.96 12.03
N MET A 19 3.98 -7.99 11.60
CA MET A 19 5.07 -7.37 12.33
C MET A 19 4.95 -5.84 12.37
N GLN A 20 4.69 -5.21 11.22
CA GLN A 20 4.49 -3.76 11.13
C GLN A 20 3.29 -3.32 11.97
N ASP A 21 2.14 -3.95 11.81
CA ASP A 21 0.90 -3.59 12.51
C ASP A 21 1.10 -3.65 14.03
N ARG A 22 1.70 -4.74 14.54
CA ARG A 22 1.99 -4.87 15.97
C ARG A 22 2.90 -3.77 16.49
N TYR A 23 3.98 -3.47 15.77
CA TYR A 23 4.96 -2.46 16.18
C TYR A 23 4.40 -1.04 16.15
N LEU A 24 3.71 -0.68 15.07
CA LEU A 24 3.11 0.65 14.92
C LEU A 24 1.98 0.88 15.93
N ALA A 25 1.16 -0.15 16.22
CA ALA A 25 0.14 -0.08 17.26
C ALA A 25 0.73 0.15 18.65
N GLU A 26 1.83 -0.54 18.99
CA GLU A 26 2.53 -0.34 20.26
C GLU A 26 3.04 1.11 20.39
N ARG A 27 3.68 1.65 19.35
CA ARG A 27 4.17 3.05 19.33
C ARG A 27 3.03 4.05 19.44
N SER A 28 1.95 3.86 18.68
CA SER A 28 0.74 4.68 18.73
C SER A 28 0.14 4.70 20.15
N SER A 29 0.07 3.54 20.81
CA SER A 29 -0.41 3.45 22.20
C SER A 29 0.43 4.25 23.20
N ARG A 30 1.74 4.37 22.93
CA ARG A 30 2.69 5.17 23.72
C ARG A 30 2.72 6.65 23.32
N ARG A 31 1.88 7.07 22.37
CA ARG A 31 1.89 8.42 21.75
C ARG A 31 3.26 8.80 21.17
N GLU A 32 3.99 7.79 20.71
CA GLU A 32 5.23 7.98 19.98
C GLU A 32 4.95 8.19 18.49
N ARG A 33 5.93 8.72 17.76
CA ARG A 33 5.85 8.81 16.29
C ARG A 33 5.63 7.43 15.67
N VAL A 34 4.60 7.28 14.85
CA VAL A 34 4.21 6.04 14.17
C VAL A 34 5.08 5.83 12.92
N THR A 35 6.29 5.37 13.15
CA THR A 35 7.27 5.00 12.10
C THR A 35 7.88 3.65 12.43
N LEU A 36 8.45 2.98 11.44
CA LEU A 36 9.29 1.79 11.58
C LEU A 36 10.56 2.10 12.40
N PRO A 37 11.31 1.07 12.87
CA PRO A 37 12.54 1.27 13.64
C PRO A 37 13.59 2.14 12.93
N ASP A 38 13.62 2.11 11.60
CA ASP A 38 14.51 2.91 10.75
C ASP A 38 13.97 4.32 10.45
N GLY A 39 12.84 4.70 11.06
CA GLY A 39 12.20 6.00 10.89
C GLY A 39 11.29 6.12 9.67
N ARG A 40 11.18 5.09 8.82
CA ARG A 40 10.30 5.13 7.65
C ARG A 40 8.82 5.03 8.03
N ARG A 41 7.96 5.70 7.26
CA ARG A 41 6.50 5.55 7.29
C ARG A 41 6.08 4.21 6.67
N VAL A 42 4.84 3.78 6.93
CA VAL A 42 4.23 2.65 6.21
C VAL A 42 3.05 3.17 5.40
N ILE A 43 3.21 3.16 4.08
CA ILE A 43 2.17 3.53 3.13
C ILE A 43 1.53 2.26 2.61
N ARG A 44 0.21 2.15 2.68
CA ARG A 44 -0.55 1.01 2.17
C ARG A 44 -1.05 1.36 0.78
N LEU A 45 -0.74 0.51 -0.20
CA LEU A 45 -1.36 0.55 -1.51
C LEU A 45 -2.53 -0.43 -1.51
N MET A 46 -3.74 0.09 -1.47
CA MET A 46 -4.98 -0.67 -1.32
C MET A 46 -6.06 -0.07 -2.21
N PRO A 47 -6.70 -0.86 -3.09
CA PRO A 47 -7.87 -0.38 -3.80
C PRO A 47 -8.99 -0.06 -2.80
N GLU A 48 -9.70 1.03 -3.01
CA GLU A 48 -10.80 1.42 -2.12
C GLU A 48 -11.97 2.00 -2.91
N TRP A 49 -13.16 1.69 -2.44
CA TRP A 49 -14.42 2.13 -3.03
C TRP A 49 -14.70 3.59 -2.71
N GLY A 50 -15.21 4.33 -3.71
CA GLY A 50 -15.67 5.70 -3.56
C GLY A 50 -14.57 6.75 -3.36
N VAL A 51 -13.29 6.37 -3.47
CA VAL A 51 -12.15 7.29 -3.36
C VAL A 51 -11.29 7.28 -4.62
N THR A 52 -10.62 8.41 -4.89
CA THR A 52 -9.74 8.53 -6.05
C THR A 52 -8.41 7.82 -5.84
N TRP A 53 -7.86 7.88 -4.62
CA TRP A 53 -6.50 7.45 -4.33
C TRP A 53 -6.48 6.11 -3.59
N PRO A 54 -5.68 5.13 -4.05
CA PRO A 54 -5.53 3.85 -3.38
C PRO A 54 -4.45 3.90 -2.28
N LEU A 55 -4.22 5.05 -1.65
CA LEU A 55 -3.08 5.30 -0.76
C LEU A 55 -3.54 5.58 0.66
N TRP A 56 -3.02 4.82 1.61
CA TRP A 56 -3.42 4.90 3.01
C TRP A 56 -2.23 4.92 3.96
N GLU A 57 -2.40 5.59 5.10
CA GLU A 57 -1.48 5.47 6.24
C GLU A 57 -2.26 5.05 7.48
N SER A 58 -1.74 4.05 8.20
CA SER A 58 -2.39 3.53 9.39
C SER A 58 -1.87 4.23 10.65
N PHE A 59 -2.75 4.35 11.64
CA PHE A 59 -2.46 4.90 12.97
C PHE A 59 -2.08 6.39 12.97
N THR A 60 -2.50 7.12 11.94
CA THR A 60 -2.45 8.58 11.81
C THR A 60 -3.87 9.14 11.69
N ASP A 61 -4.10 10.39 12.09
CA ASP A 61 -5.44 11.03 12.00
C ASP A 61 -5.90 11.22 10.54
N ALA A 62 -4.95 11.39 9.60
CA ALA A 62 -5.19 11.39 8.16
C ALA A 62 -4.95 9.98 7.60
N HIS A 63 -6.03 9.27 7.27
CA HIS A 63 -5.97 7.87 6.83
C HIS A 63 -5.82 7.72 5.31
N LEU A 64 -6.40 8.63 4.54
CA LEU A 64 -6.33 8.67 3.08
C LEU A 64 -5.27 9.68 2.65
N LEU A 65 -4.38 9.27 1.76
CA LEU A 65 -3.34 10.11 1.18
C LEU A 65 -3.62 10.34 -0.30
N ASP A 66 -3.19 11.48 -0.82
CA ASP A 66 -3.07 11.71 -2.25
C ASP A 66 -1.60 11.63 -2.73
N ALA A 67 -1.40 11.79 -4.03
CA ALA A 67 -0.06 11.80 -4.61
C ALA A 67 0.80 12.99 -4.16
N ALA A 68 0.19 14.15 -3.89
CA ALA A 68 0.92 15.34 -3.48
C ALA A 68 1.46 15.20 -2.04
N ASP A 69 0.73 14.53 -1.17
CA ASP A 69 1.18 14.17 0.19
C ASP A 69 2.48 13.35 0.20
N LEU A 70 2.76 12.62 -0.88
CA LEU A 70 3.94 11.78 -1.05
C LEU A 70 4.96 12.34 -2.04
N GLY A 71 4.64 13.42 -2.75
CA GLY A 71 5.49 14.02 -3.78
C GLY A 71 5.73 13.09 -4.97
N LEU A 72 4.71 12.33 -5.39
CA LEU A 72 4.83 11.38 -6.52
C LEU A 72 4.93 12.09 -7.87
N SER A 73 5.54 11.42 -8.84
CA SER A 73 5.52 11.85 -10.24
C SER A 73 4.10 11.92 -10.81
N ASP A 74 3.88 12.80 -11.78
CA ASP A 74 2.58 12.93 -12.46
C ASP A 74 2.20 11.60 -13.15
N GLU A 75 3.17 10.93 -13.76
CA GLU A 75 2.97 9.66 -14.44
C GLU A 75 2.50 8.54 -13.49
N LEU A 76 3.16 8.40 -12.33
CA LEU A 76 2.74 7.42 -11.33
C LEU A 76 1.38 7.79 -10.71
N SER A 77 1.15 9.08 -10.50
CA SER A 77 -0.11 9.61 -9.97
C SER A 77 -1.30 9.27 -10.87
N GLU A 78 -1.14 9.45 -12.18
CA GLU A 78 -2.15 9.07 -13.17
C GLU A 78 -2.41 7.56 -13.18
N ALA A 79 -1.34 6.76 -13.16
CA ALA A 79 -1.47 5.30 -13.22
C ALA A 79 -2.14 4.72 -11.97
N LEU A 80 -1.83 5.23 -10.77
CA LEU A 80 -2.50 4.84 -9.52
C LEU A 80 -4.00 5.17 -9.54
N ARG A 81 -4.36 6.36 -10.04
CA ARG A 81 -5.77 6.75 -10.18
C ARG A 81 -6.51 5.86 -11.18
N ALA A 82 -5.91 5.58 -12.33
CA ALA A 82 -6.51 4.72 -13.35
C ALA A 82 -6.75 3.31 -12.80
N TRP A 83 -5.78 2.76 -12.07
CA TRP A 83 -5.89 1.43 -11.47
C TRP A 83 -6.99 1.34 -10.41
N ASN A 84 -7.15 2.37 -9.56
CA ASN A 84 -8.26 2.42 -8.60
C ASN A 84 -9.60 2.75 -9.28
N ALA A 85 -9.59 3.51 -10.38
CA ALA A 85 -10.80 3.79 -11.15
C ALA A 85 -11.37 2.52 -11.80
N GLU A 86 -10.52 1.65 -12.35
CA GLU A 86 -10.95 0.31 -12.81
C GLU A 86 -11.53 -0.52 -11.66
N TRP A 87 -10.98 -0.36 -10.45
CA TRP A 87 -11.59 -0.99 -9.28
C TRP A 87 -13.01 -0.46 -9.01
N ASN A 88 -13.23 0.84 -9.20
CA ASN A 88 -14.50 1.52 -8.94
C ASN A 88 -15.52 1.46 -10.09
N ASP A 89 -15.11 1.09 -11.31
CA ASP A 89 -15.97 1.00 -12.51
C ASP A 89 -16.85 -0.26 -12.55
N ARG A 90 -17.15 -0.83 -11.38
CA ARG A 90 -17.99 -2.01 -11.23
C ARG A 90 -18.72 -1.98 -9.91
N SER A 91 -19.76 -2.80 -9.76
CA SER A 91 -20.40 -2.99 -8.46
C SER A 91 -19.55 -3.87 -7.53
N GLU A 92 -19.76 -3.78 -6.22
CA GLU A 92 -19.01 -4.58 -5.22
C GLU A 92 -19.13 -6.10 -5.43
N THR A 93 -20.25 -6.55 -6.01
CA THR A 93 -20.53 -7.97 -6.29
C THR A 93 -20.05 -8.41 -7.67
N GLU A 94 -19.63 -7.47 -8.52
CA GLU A 94 -19.14 -7.76 -9.87
C GLU A 94 -17.62 -8.03 -9.82
N PRO A 95 -17.15 -9.14 -10.43
CA PRO A 95 -15.72 -9.41 -10.50
C PRO A 95 -15.03 -8.43 -11.45
N LEU A 96 -13.72 -8.23 -11.24
CA LEU A 96 -12.87 -7.58 -12.24
C LEU A 96 -12.90 -8.38 -13.54
N ARG A 97 -13.01 -7.69 -14.69
CA ARG A 97 -13.05 -8.31 -16.02
C ARG A 97 -11.79 -9.14 -16.30
N ASP A 98 -10.63 -8.57 -16.01
CA ASP A 98 -9.34 -9.27 -16.06
C ASP A 98 -8.58 -9.06 -14.75
N ARG A 99 -8.94 -9.87 -13.75
CA ARG A 99 -8.30 -9.84 -12.43
C ARG A 99 -6.78 -10.06 -12.52
N ALA A 100 -6.31 -10.89 -13.45
CA ALA A 100 -4.89 -11.21 -13.56
C ALA A 100 -4.09 -10.00 -14.07
N ALA A 101 -4.59 -9.33 -15.12
CA ALA A 101 -3.99 -8.11 -15.63
C ALA A 101 -4.01 -6.98 -14.58
N TRP A 102 -5.16 -6.80 -13.90
CA TRP A 102 -5.29 -5.79 -12.85
C TRP A 102 -4.32 -6.03 -11.67
N LEU A 103 -4.10 -7.28 -11.27
CA LEU A 103 -3.11 -7.63 -10.24
C LEU A 103 -1.67 -7.44 -10.71
N ALA A 104 -1.36 -7.76 -11.96
CA ALA A 104 -0.05 -7.52 -12.54
C ALA A 104 0.27 -6.02 -12.56
N GLU A 105 -0.71 -5.20 -12.91
CA GLU A 105 -0.57 -3.74 -12.87
C GLU A 105 -0.40 -3.23 -11.44
N GLY A 106 -1.18 -3.73 -10.48
CA GLY A 106 -1.00 -3.39 -9.07
C GLY A 106 0.41 -3.67 -8.56
N ARG A 107 1.01 -4.82 -8.92
CA ARG A 107 2.40 -5.15 -8.57
C ARG A 107 3.41 -4.21 -9.24
N ARG A 108 3.18 -3.85 -10.50
CA ARG A 108 4.02 -2.87 -11.22
C ARG A 108 3.98 -1.50 -10.53
N LEU A 109 2.79 -1.04 -10.15
CA LEU A 109 2.57 0.22 -9.44
C LEU A 109 3.16 0.18 -8.03
N HIS A 110 3.06 -0.94 -7.32
CA HIS A 110 3.71 -1.14 -6.03
C HIS A 110 5.23 -0.96 -6.13
N ALA A 111 5.87 -1.58 -7.12
CA ALA A 111 7.31 -1.45 -7.33
C ALA A 111 7.71 -0.01 -7.68
N ALA A 112 6.96 0.67 -8.55
CA ALA A 112 7.21 2.07 -8.90
C ALA A 112 7.03 3.01 -7.70
N LEU A 113 5.92 2.87 -6.97
CA LEU A 113 5.65 3.64 -5.76
C LEU A 113 6.72 3.41 -4.70
N GLN A 114 7.13 2.16 -4.48
CA GLN A 114 8.21 1.84 -3.55
C GLN A 114 9.52 2.51 -3.94
N ALA A 115 9.83 2.61 -5.23
CA ALA A 115 11.05 3.28 -5.70
C ALA A 115 11.02 4.79 -5.40
N GLU A 116 9.89 5.47 -5.67
CA GLU A 116 9.77 6.92 -5.45
C GLU A 116 9.82 7.31 -3.96
N VAL A 117 9.27 6.47 -3.07
CA VAL A 117 9.17 6.80 -1.64
C VAL A 117 10.22 6.12 -0.76
N ALA A 118 11.13 5.31 -1.33
CA ALA A 118 12.08 4.46 -0.58
C ALA A 118 12.89 5.23 0.47
N ALA A 119 13.16 6.51 0.23
CA ALA A 119 13.93 7.36 1.13
C ALA A 119 13.22 7.63 2.47
N PHE A 120 11.89 7.56 2.54
CA PHE A 120 11.12 7.94 3.73
C PHE A 120 9.97 6.99 4.08
N ALA A 121 9.63 6.03 3.20
CA ALA A 121 8.53 5.11 3.42
C ALA A 121 8.80 3.69 2.88
N GLU A 122 8.12 2.73 3.51
CA GLU A 122 7.93 1.39 2.99
C GLU A 122 6.49 1.26 2.49
N VAL A 123 6.33 0.75 1.27
CA VAL A 123 5.02 0.54 0.66
C VAL A 123 4.58 -0.90 0.89
N ARG A 124 3.44 -1.06 1.55
CA ARG A 124 2.78 -2.34 1.78
C ARG A 124 1.68 -2.55 0.73
N PRO A 125 1.75 -3.60 -0.11
CA PRO A 125 0.66 -3.95 -0.99
C PRO A 125 -0.45 -4.63 -0.18
N GLU A 126 -1.69 -4.19 -0.38
CA GLU A 126 -2.90 -4.77 0.22
C GLU A 126 -3.95 -5.09 -0.85
N PHE A 127 -3.52 -5.79 -1.89
CA PHE A 127 -4.34 -6.32 -2.97
C PHE A 127 -3.88 -7.74 -3.31
N GLY A 128 -4.78 -8.56 -3.88
CA GLY A 128 -4.43 -9.89 -4.38
C GLY A 128 -4.54 -11.09 -3.44
N GLY A 129 -5.20 -10.99 -2.28
CA GLY A 129 -5.52 -12.20 -1.48
C GLY A 129 -6.45 -13.15 -2.27
N GLU A 130 -6.31 -14.49 -2.28
CA GLU A 130 -5.36 -15.42 -1.62
C GLU A 130 -4.37 -16.05 -2.62
N GLY A 131 -3.13 -16.30 -2.18
CA GLY A 131 -2.33 -17.43 -2.69
C GLY A 131 -1.50 -17.26 -3.97
N GLU A 132 -1.17 -16.06 -4.45
CA GLU A 132 -0.23 -15.92 -5.58
C GLU A 132 0.87 -14.89 -5.33
N PRO A 133 2.10 -15.16 -5.85
CA PRO A 133 3.28 -14.31 -5.68
C PRO A 133 3.15 -12.92 -6.31
#